data_AF-A0A1J8R272-F1
#
_entry.id   AF-A0A1J8R272-F1
#
_cell.length_a   1.000
_cell.length_b   1.000
_cell.length_c   1.000
_cell.angle_alpha   90.00
_cell.angle_beta   90.00
_cell.angle_gamma   90.00
#
_symmetry.space_group_name_H-M   'P 1'
#
loop_
_entity.id
_entity.type
_entity.pdbx_description
1 polymer ?
#
loop_
_entity_poly.entity_id
_entity_poly.type
_entity_poly.pdbx_seq_one_letter_code
_entity_poly.pdbx_strand_id
1 'polypeptide(L)'
;MHEKLQVPTFDGSMRGDDPKREILIYGGLFMATIFGGTHAIAWVFDFPTNQEQVLWHASTAAIILVPWLGLLLSPLFDIMPGELRKYLLSMPLLLYIPGRLILLILMFTTLRNLPSDAYRVVSWTSLVLHL
;
A
#
# COMPACT_ATOMS: atom_id res chain seq x y z
N MET A 1 -30.68 -17.93 -39.77
CA MET A 1 -31.19 -17.59 -38.44
C MET A 1 -29.99 -17.63 -37.50
N HIS A 2 -29.28 -16.50 -37.32
CA HIS A 2 -28.07 -16.44 -36.50
C HIS A 2 -28.44 -15.92 -35.12
N GLU A 3 -28.52 -16.82 -34.16
CA GLU A 3 -28.72 -16.51 -32.75
C GLU A 3 -27.42 -15.88 -32.21
N LYS A 4 -27.46 -14.59 -31.88
CA LYS A 4 -26.34 -13.92 -31.21
C LYS A 4 -26.27 -14.43 -29.78
N LEU A 5 -25.34 -15.35 -29.52
CA LEU A 5 -24.89 -15.71 -28.17
C LEU A 5 -24.29 -14.44 -27.53
N GLN A 6 -25.09 -13.73 -26.73
CA GLN A 6 -24.58 -12.65 -25.89
C GLN A 6 -23.89 -13.28 -24.68
N VAL A 7 -22.57 -13.12 -24.61
CA VAL A 7 -21.79 -13.48 -23.43
C VAL A 7 -22.23 -12.55 -22.30
N PRO A 8 -22.59 -13.06 -21.10
CA PRO A 8 -22.96 -12.20 -20.00
C PRO A 8 -21.78 -11.29 -19.66
N THR A 9 -21.93 -10.00 -19.95
CA THR A 9 -20.94 -9.00 -19.57
C THR A 9 -21.01 -8.85 -18.05
N PHE A 10 -19.86 -8.96 -17.39
CA PHE A 10 -19.76 -8.61 -15.98
C PHE A 10 -20.14 -7.14 -15.82
N ASP A 11 -21.37 -6.89 -15.36
CA ASP A 11 -21.80 -5.54 -15.04
C ASP A 11 -21.10 -5.10 -13.76
N GLY A 12 -20.12 -4.20 -13.91
CA GLY A 12 -19.38 -3.60 -12.80
C GLY A 12 -20.12 -2.45 -12.11
N SER A 13 -21.36 -2.16 -12.52
CA SER A 13 -22.20 -1.14 -11.89
C SER A 13 -22.62 -1.56 -10.49
N MET A 14 -21.88 -1.11 -9.49
CA MET A 14 -22.29 -1.23 -8.09
C MET A 14 -23.10 -0.01 -7.68
N ARG A 15 -24.34 -0.27 -7.25
CA ARG A 15 -25.21 0.76 -6.69
C ARG A 15 -24.65 1.24 -5.35
N GLY A 16 -24.88 2.51 -5.01
CA GLY A 16 -24.30 3.12 -3.81
C GLY A 16 -24.70 2.46 -2.49
N ASP A 17 -25.86 1.79 -2.47
CA ASP A 17 -26.48 1.06 -1.37
C ASP A 17 -26.21 -0.47 -1.39
N ASP A 18 -25.38 -0.97 -2.31
CA ASP A 18 -25.06 -2.39 -2.39
C ASP A 18 -24.13 -2.82 -1.23
N PRO A 19 -24.53 -3.77 -0.37
CA PRO A 19 -23.67 -4.28 0.71
C PRO A 19 -22.35 -4.89 0.19
N LYS A 20 -22.30 -5.36 -1.07
CA LYS A 20 -21.07 -5.84 -1.69
C LYS A 20 -20.05 -4.73 -1.88
N ARG A 21 -20.50 -3.49 -2.14
CA ARG A 21 -19.62 -2.33 -2.30
C ARG A 21 -18.89 -2.04 -0.99
N GLU A 22 -19.59 -2.09 0.13
CA GLU A 22 -18.99 -1.89 1.46
C GLU A 22 -17.96 -2.99 1.76
N ILE A 23 -18.31 -4.25 1.54
CA ILE A 23 -17.40 -5.39 1.74
C ILE A 23 -16.13 -5.22 0.89
N LEU A 24 -16.25 -4.81 -0.37
CA LEU A 24 -15.11 -4.60 -1.25
C LEU A 24 -14.23 -3.41 -0.81
N ILE A 25 -14.83 -2.31 -0.37
CA ILE A 25 -14.09 -1.13 0.12
C ILE A 25 -13.34 -1.48 1.41
N TYR A 26 -14.03 -2.02 2.41
CA TYR A 26 -13.41 -2.35 3.70
C TYR A 26 -12.42 -3.50 3.57
N GLY A 27 -12.74 -4.54 2.80
CA GLY A 27 -11.83 -5.65 2.52
C GLY A 27 -10.59 -5.19 1.76
N GLY A 28 -10.76 -4.35 0.73
CA GLY A 28 -9.66 -3.77 -0.03
C GLY A 28 -8.76 -2.89 0.85
N LEU A 29 -9.34 -2.03 1.69
CA LEU A 29 -8.61 -1.17 2.62
C LEU A 29 -7.83 -2.00 3.66
N PHE A 30 -8.45 -3.04 4.21
CA PHE A 30 -7.82 -3.94 5.16
C PHE A 30 -6.60 -4.64 4.54
N MET A 31 -6.76 -5.24 3.36
CA MET A 31 -5.68 -5.89 2.64
C MET A 31 -4.57 -4.90 2.26
N ALA A 32 -4.93 -3.70 1.78
CA ALA A 32 -3.98 -2.65 1.47
C ALA A 32 -3.20 -2.19 2.71
N THR A 33 -3.83 -2.15 3.88
CA THR A 33 -3.20 -1.80 5.16
C THR A 33 -2.24 -2.87 5.62
N ILE A 34 -2.62 -4.15 5.56
CA ILE A 34 -1.71 -5.27 5.87
C ILE A 34 -0.48 -5.21 4.96
N PHE A 35 -0.71 -5.08 3.65
CA PHE A 35 0.38 -4.99 2.68
C PHE A 35 1.26 -3.76 2.94
N GLY A 36 0.66 -2.59 3.16
CA GLY A 36 1.40 -1.36 3.51
C GLY A 36 2.20 -1.48 4.80
N GLY A 37 1.64 -2.17 5.81
CA GLY A 37 2.27 -2.44 7.09
C GLY A 37 3.53 -3.28 7.01
N THR A 38 3.66 -4.16 6.00
CA THR A 38 4.90 -4.93 5.81
C THR A 38 6.11 -4.04 5.58
N HIS A 39 5.94 -2.87 4.96
CA HIS A 39 7.03 -1.91 4.76
C HIS A 39 7.48 -1.26 6.08
N ALA A 40 6.67 -1.29 7.14
CA ALA A 40 7.08 -0.81 8.45
C ALA A 40 8.14 -1.71 9.11
N ILE A 41 8.36 -2.93 8.62
CA ILE A 41 9.45 -3.80 9.11
C ILE A 41 10.82 -3.13 8.92
N ALA A 42 10.98 -2.31 7.88
CA ALA A 42 12.26 -1.64 7.64
C ALA A 42 12.60 -0.55 8.66
N TRP A 43 11.76 -0.29 9.68
CA TRP A 43 12.11 0.57 10.81
C TRP A 43 13.34 0.09 11.57
N VAL A 44 13.65 -1.20 11.49
CA VAL A 44 14.85 -1.81 12.10
C VAL A 44 15.95 -2.11 11.08
N PHE A 45 15.80 -1.68 9.82
CA PHE A 45 16.80 -1.92 8.78
C PHE A 45 17.80 -0.77 8.71
N ASP A 46 19.04 -1.13 8.37
CA ASP A 46 20.08 -0.16 8.05
C ASP A 46 19.90 0.35 6.61
N PHE A 47 19.87 1.68 6.46
CA PHE A 47 19.82 2.33 5.15
C PHE A 47 21.20 2.91 4.81
N PRO A 48 21.57 2.95 3.51
CA PRO A 48 22.85 3.52 3.08
C PRO A 48 23.01 4.99 3.47
N THR A 49 21.91 5.75 3.48
CA THR A 49 21.90 7.16 3.89
C THR A 49 20.72 7.50 4.80
N ASN A 50 20.90 8.51 5.65
CA ASN A 50 19.83 9.04 6.52
C ASN A 50 18.64 9.58 5.73
N GLN A 51 18.88 10.13 4.53
CA GLN A 51 17.81 10.67 3.69
C GLN A 51 16.90 9.55 3.19
N GLU A 52 17.48 8.44 2.72
CA GLU A 52 16.72 7.27 2.28
C GLU A 52 15.88 6.68 3.42
N GLN A 53 16.43 6.59 4.64
CA GLN A 53 15.68 6.14 5.80
C GLN A 53 14.47 7.04 6.11
N VAL A 54 14.67 8.36 6.12
CA VAL A 54 13.58 9.32 6.39
C VAL A 54 12.53 9.24 5.28
N LEU A 55 12.94 9.17 4.01
CA LEU A 55 12.03 9.02 2.88
C LEU A 55 11.23 7.72 2.99
N TRP A 56 11.86 6.62 3.39
CA TRP A 56 11.18 5.35 3.61
C TRP A 56 10.12 5.49 4.70
N HIS A 57 10.50 5.90 5.91
CA HIS A 57 9.59 6.01 7.05
C HIS A 57 8.42 6.95 6.78
N ALA A 58 8.68 8.12 6.18
CA ALA A 58 7.65 9.07 5.80
C ALA A 58 6.70 8.47 4.75
N SER A 59 7.23 7.77 3.74
CA SER A 59 6.42 7.12 2.70
C SER A 59 5.58 5.98 3.27
N THR A 60 6.14 5.15 4.15
CA THR A 60 5.42 4.08 4.86
C THR A 60 4.27 4.66 5.69
N ALA A 61 4.54 5.72 6.47
CA ALA A 61 3.50 6.40 7.25
C ALA A 61 2.42 6.99 6.34
N ALA A 62 2.78 7.60 5.22
CA ALA A 62 1.83 8.17 4.27
C ALA A 62 0.92 7.10 3.64
N ILE A 63 1.46 5.99 3.14
CA ILE A 63 0.64 4.94 2.49
C ILE A 63 -0.29 4.22 3.47
N ILE A 64 0.04 4.21 4.76
CA ILE A 64 -0.83 3.71 5.82
C ILE A 64 -1.85 4.79 6.18
N LEU A 65 -1.45 5.97 6.61
CA LEU A 65 -2.36 6.96 7.21
C LEU A 65 -3.35 7.59 6.23
N VAL A 66 -2.93 7.91 5.00
CA VAL A 66 -3.75 8.62 4.01
C VAL A 66 -5.13 7.97 3.77
N PRO A 67 -5.23 6.65 3.48
CA PRO A 67 -6.53 6.03 3.25
C PRO A 67 -7.41 5.97 4.52
N TRP A 68 -6.81 5.80 5.70
CA TRP A 68 -7.56 5.82 6.98
C TRP A 68 -8.07 7.21 7.34
N LEU A 69 -7.29 8.26 7.09
CA LEU A 69 -7.73 9.64 7.25
C LEU A 69 -8.87 9.97 6.29
N GLY A 70 -8.79 9.51 5.04
CA GLY A 70 -9.87 9.67 4.07
C GLY A 70 -11.17 9.01 4.54
N LEU A 71 -11.10 7.79 5.09
CA LEU A 71 -12.26 7.10 5.66
C LEU A 71 -12.81 7.84 6.89
N LEU A 72 -11.94 8.24 7.82
CA LEU A 72 -12.32 8.95 9.05
C LEU A 72 -13.00 10.29 8.77
N LEU A 73 -12.56 11.01 7.74
CA LEU A 73 -13.11 12.31 7.35
C LEU A 73 -14.31 12.22 6.40
N SER A 74 -14.61 11.04 5.86
CA SER A 74 -15.72 10.82 4.93
C SER A 74 -17.10 11.31 5.42
N PRO A 75 -17.52 11.16 6.71
CA PRO A 75 -18.82 11.69 7.15
C PRO A 75 -18.87 13.22 7.22
N LEU A 76 -17.72 13.89 7.31
CA LEU A 76 -17.65 15.36 7.35
C LEU A 76 -17.62 15.97 5.94
N PHE A 77 -17.46 15.15 4.90
CA PHE A 77 -17.19 15.56 3.54
C PHE A 77 -18.29 16.43 2.91
N ASP A 78 -19.56 16.11 3.21
CA ASP A 78 -20.71 16.85 2.68
C ASP A 78 -20.93 18.20 3.37
N ILE A 79 -20.31 18.40 4.54
CA ILE A 79 -20.39 19.63 5.34
C ILE A 79 -19.24 20.58 4.98
N MET A 80 -18.17 20.08 4.36
CA MET A 80 -16.98 20.88 4.03
C MET A 80 -17.22 21.85 2.86
N PRO A 81 -16.57 23.04 2.89
CA PRO A 81 -16.59 23.96 1.75
C PRO A 81 -15.92 23.32 0.53
N GLY A 82 -16.40 23.67 -0.67
CA GLY A 82 -15.98 23.03 -1.92
C GLY A 82 -14.48 23.08 -2.20
N GLU A 83 -13.78 24.16 -1.80
CA GLU A 83 -12.34 24.26 -1.95
C GLU A 83 -11.59 23.28 -1.04
N LEU A 84 -11.98 23.19 0.23
CA LEU A 84 -11.39 22.23 1.17
C LEU A 84 -11.62 20.79 0.70
N ARG A 85 -12.79 20.50 0.14
CA ARG A 85 -13.13 19.21 -0.46
C ARG A 85 -12.23 18.84 -1.62
N LYS A 86 -11.93 19.79 -2.53
CA LYS A 86 -10.97 19.58 -3.64
C LYS A 86 -9.57 19.28 -3.12
N TYR A 87 -9.11 19.99 -2.10
CA TYR A 87 -7.80 19.71 -1.48
C TYR A 87 -7.78 18.35 -0.79
N LEU A 88 -8.83 18.00 -0.05
CA LEU A 88 -8.95 16.71 0.63
C LEU A 88 -8.97 15.53 -0.36
N LEU A 89 -9.54 15.70 -1.56
CA LEU A 89 -9.53 14.68 -2.60
C LEU A 89 -8.21 14.60 -3.39
N SER A 90 -7.55 15.73 -3.63
CA SER A 90 -6.33 15.78 -4.48
C SER A 90 -5.04 15.49 -3.71
N MET A 91 -4.96 15.90 -2.44
CA MET A 91 -3.77 15.74 -1.60
C MET A 91 -3.38 14.26 -1.37
N PRO A 92 -4.31 13.33 -1.11
CA PRO A 92 -4.01 11.89 -1.04
C PRO A 92 -3.30 11.36 -2.27
N LEU A 93 -3.72 11.77 -3.47
CA LEU A 93 -3.12 11.31 -4.73
C LEU A 93 -1.67 11.77 -4.85
N LEU A 94 -1.40 13.02 -4.47
CA LEU A 94 -0.07 13.63 -4.52
C LEU A 94 0.90 13.04 -3.50
N LEU A 95 0.42 12.53 -2.36
CA LEU A 95 1.29 11.87 -1.39
C LEU A 95 1.44 10.37 -1.63
N TYR A 96 0.35 9.71 -2.00
CA TYR A 96 0.31 8.25 -2.08
C TYR A 96 1.12 7.70 -3.26
N ILE A 97 1.00 8.31 -4.45
CA ILE A 97 1.70 7.83 -5.64
C ILE A 97 3.22 7.98 -5.50
N PRO A 98 3.78 9.15 -5.13
CA PRO A 98 5.21 9.28 -4.90
C PRO A 98 5.71 8.41 -3.76
N GLY A 99 4.96 8.28 -2.65
CA GLY A 99 5.33 7.40 -1.55
C GLY A 99 5.48 5.95 -1.99
N ARG A 100 4.57 5.45 -2.84
CA ARG A 100 4.68 4.11 -3.44
C ARG A 100 5.92 3.98 -4.32
N LEU A 101 6.20 4.97 -5.18
CA LEU A 101 7.38 4.95 -6.04
C LEU A 101 8.68 4.99 -5.25
N ILE A 102 8.75 5.82 -4.20
CA ILE A 102 9.90 5.92 -3.30
C ILE A 102 10.14 4.58 -2.60
N LEU A 103 9.12 3.97 -2.03
CA LEU A 103 9.26 2.66 -1.38
C LEU A 103 9.75 1.60 -2.38
N LEU A 104 9.25 1.59 -3.61
CA LEU A 104 9.73 0.70 -4.66
C LEU A 104 11.21 0.92 -4.96
N ILE A 105 11.63 2.16 -5.20
CA ILE A 105 13.03 2.49 -5.49
C ILE A 105 13.93 2.08 -4.33
N LEU A 106 13.59 2.47 -3.10
CA LEU A 106 14.39 2.20 -1.92
C LEU A 106 14.45 0.71 -1.57
N MET A 107 13.41 -0.08 -1.91
CA MET A 107 13.47 -1.54 -1.76
C MET A 107 14.60 -2.13 -2.61
N PHE A 108 14.72 -1.71 -3.86
CA PHE A 108 15.80 -2.18 -4.73
C PHE A 108 17.16 -1.67 -4.28
N THR A 109 17.25 -0.43 -3.80
CA THR A 109 18.51 0.13 -3.29
C THR A 109 19.00 -0.59 -2.03
N THR A 110 18.11 -0.85 -1.07
CA THR A 110 18.44 -1.59 0.17
C THR A 110 18.81 -3.04 -0.11
N LEU A 111 18.13 -3.71 -1.04
CA LEU A 111 18.51 -5.05 -1.51
C LEU A 111 19.87 -5.09 -2.19
N ARG A 112 20.31 -4.01 -2.84
CA ARG A 112 21.65 -3.97 -3.46
C ARG A 112 22.78 -3.86 -2.43
N ASN A 113 22.51 -3.24 -1.29
CA ASN A 113 23.49 -2.94 -0.25
C ASN A 113 23.23 -3.78 1.01
N LEU A 114 23.01 -5.08 0.85
CA LEU A 114 22.79 -5.98 1.99
C LEU A 114 24.02 -5.98 2.92
N PRO A 115 23.82 -6.14 4.24
CA PRO A 115 24.91 -6.33 5.17
C PRO A 115 25.77 -7.54 4.76
N SER A 116 27.08 -7.46 5.01
CA SER A 116 28.05 -8.51 4.63
C SER A 116 27.68 -9.90 5.17
N ASP A 117 26.99 -9.97 6.31
CA ASP A 117 26.47 -11.21 6.89
C ASP A 117 25.43 -11.91 6.01
N ALA A 118 24.66 -11.19 5.18
CA ALA A 118 23.71 -11.81 4.24
C ALA A 118 24.41 -12.58 3.10
N TYR A 119 25.68 -12.26 2.84
CA TYR A 119 26.51 -12.98 1.87
C TYR A 119 27.27 -14.16 2.48
N ARG A 120 27.21 -14.35 3.81
CA ARG A 120 27.81 -15.53 4.44
C ARG A 120 26.97 -16.76 4.09
N VAL A 121 27.65 -17.80 3.61
CA VAL A 121 27.02 -19.09 3.33
C VAL A 121 26.44 -19.62 4.63
N VAL A 122 25.12 -19.68 4.73
CA VAL A 122 24.43 -20.36 5.81
C VAL A 122 24.90 -21.81 5.80
N SER A 123 25.48 -22.25 6.92
CA SER A 123 25.89 -23.64 7.12
C SER A 123 24.63 -24.52 7.21
N TRP A 124 24.04 -24.85 6.06
CA TRP A 124 22.88 -25.73 5.99
C TRP A 124 23.17 -27.09 6.64
N THR A 125 24.42 -27.55 6.57
CA THR A 125 24.89 -28.79 7.22
C THR A 125 24.88 -28.74 8.74
N SER A 126 24.88 -27.56 9.38
CA SER A 126 24.67 -27.43 10.83
C SER A 126 23.19 -27.27 11.22
N LEU A 127 22.32 -26.96 10.25
CA LEU A 127 20.85 -26.87 10.43
C LEU A 127 20.15 -28.18 10.08
N VAL A 128 20.79 -29.06 9.29
CA VAL A 128 20.40 -30.46 9.21
C VAL A 128 20.67 -31.04 10.60
N LEU A 129 19.62 -31.06 11.42
CA LEU A 129 19.55 -31.91 12.62
C LEU A 129 20.07 -33.27 12.17
N HIS A 130 21.16 -33.67 12.80
CA HIS A 130 21.92 -34.87 12.50
C HIS A 130 20.95 -36.06 12.55
N LEU A 131 20.43 -36.45 11.39
CA LEU A 131 19.72 -37.71 11.17
C LEU A 131 20.76 -38.81 11.05
#